data_AF-A0A6B0VAJ2-F1
#
_entry.id   AF-A0A6B0VAJ2-F1
#
_cell.length_a   1.000
_cell.length_b   1.000
_cell.length_c   1.000
_cell.angle_alpha   90.00
_cell.angle_beta   90.00
_cell.angle_gamma   90.00
#
_symmetry.space_group_name_H-M   'P 1'
#
loop_
_entity.id
_entity.type
_entity.pdbx_description
1 polymer ?
#
loop_
_entity_poly.entity_id
_entity_poly.type
_entity_poly.pdbx_seq_one_letter_code
_entity_poly.pdbx_strand_id
1 'polypeptide(L)'
;MSKQLSWQSQRQLAFISLALGFLVIWTAVLAGLLISKTLKEDAISKESLAIFKTHEDIAKVTFALGHEMVSTVDWLLSDSSSGEASADERALALTWRVTDGVLSQSPPDSGTIARLTVFRQTVRRDGTPPLEATSFYLGLCEALVRHFLLPDSPDRPSASLAHALFVRGMALRLGQLALGTVYVRSEESVNATEYVGLGAISQEFLETAFRLSPRARARWAQLQERRPSEALQDLGEDMVSGGKQKHQLAPVFLEEVKQQLALLLLAREALGSSLHAWVERGDRGARAALAFHGSVAGVALAAVLLCLLVVGCSLRGLGSRVSGPPDLAPILVPPEKSHCYM
;
A
#
# COMPACT_ATOMS: atom_id res chain seq x y z
N MET A 1 21.16 62.31 -36.73
CA MET A 1 21.18 60.91 -37.21
C MET A 1 20.52 59.99 -36.18
N SER A 2 19.22 60.18 -35.95
CA SER A 2 18.40 59.33 -35.08
C SER A 2 16.98 59.40 -35.62
N LYS A 3 16.24 58.29 -35.59
CA LYS A 3 14.92 58.05 -36.21
C LYS A 3 14.94 57.34 -37.57
N GLN A 4 15.56 56.17 -37.64
CA GLN A 4 15.18 55.11 -38.58
C GLN A 4 15.67 53.73 -38.10
N LEU A 5 15.58 53.46 -36.78
CA LEU A 5 15.38 52.09 -36.30
C LEU A 5 13.93 51.73 -36.65
N SER A 6 13.72 51.54 -37.94
CA SER A 6 12.47 51.74 -38.65
C SER A 6 11.63 50.48 -38.57
N TRP A 7 10.45 50.56 -37.97
CA TRP A 7 9.26 49.72 -38.19
C TRP A 7 9.40 48.19 -38.15
N GLN A 8 10.30 47.59 -38.93
CA GLN A 8 10.76 46.20 -38.83
C GLN A 8 11.30 45.85 -37.43
N SER A 9 12.10 46.72 -36.81
CA SER A 9 12.62 46.49 -35.44
C SER A 9 11.48 46.48 -34.40
N GLN A 10 10.48 47.37 -34.55
CA GLN A 10 9.28 47.38 -33.70
C GLN A 10 8.37 46.17 -33.93
N ARG A 11 8.21 45.73 -35.19
CA ARG A 11 7.46 44.50 -35.54
C ARG A 11 8.13 43.25 -34.98
N GLN A 12 9.46 43.15 -35.07
CA GLN A 12 10.23 42.04 -34.50
C GLN A 12 10.09 41.99 -32.98
N LEU A 13 10.16 43.14 -32.29
CA LEU A 13 9.97 43.22 -30.84
C LEU A 13 8.54 42.83 -30.42
N ALA A 14 7.53 43.26 -31.17
CA ALA A 14 6.14 42.88 -30.93
C ALA A 14 5.92 41.37 -31.13
N PHE A 15 6.53 40.78 -32.15
CA PHE A 15 6.44 39.34 -32.41
C PHE A 15 7.16 38.52 -31.34
N ILE A 16 8.36 38.95 -30.92
CA ILE A 16 9.11 38.35 -29.80
C ILE A 16 8.30 38.43 -28.51
N SER A 17 7.67 39.58 -28.22
CA SER A 17 6.81 39.76 -27.05
C SER A 17 5.57 38.87 -27.09
N LEU A 18 4.96 38.67 -28.26
CA LEU A 18 3.79 37.81 -28.43
C LEU A 18 4.18 36.33 -28.27
N ALA A 19 5.32 35.92 -28.83
CA ALA A 19 5.87 34.58 -28.66
C ALA A 19 6.22 34.29 -27.18
N LEU A 20 6.86 35.24 -26.48
CA LEU A 20 7.11 35.15 -25.04
C LEU A 20 5.81 35.06 -24.22
N GLY A 21 4.81 35.88 -24.55
CA GLY A 21 3.50 35.83 -23.89
C GLY A 21 2.79 34.48 -24.08
N PHE A 22 2.80 33.95 -25.31
CA PHE A 22 2.27 32.61 -25.60
C PHE A 22 3.02 31.53 -24.81
N LEU A 23 4.34 31.61 -24.75
CA LEU A 23 5.17 30.63 -24.03
C LEU A 23 4.90 30.68 -22.52
N VAL A 24 4.77 31.87 -21.93
CA VAL A 24 4.39 32.02 -20.51
C VAL A 24 3.00 31.44 -20.24
N ILE A 25 2.00 31.75 -21.06
CA ILE A 25 0.64 31.21 -20.90
C ILE A 25 0.65 29.68 -21.03
N TRP A 26 1.36 29.13 -22.01
CA TRP A 26 1.44 27.69 -22.22
C TRP A 26 2.16 26.98 -21.08
N THR A 27 3.25 27.56 -20.54
CA THR A 27 3.93 27.01 -19.36
C THR A 27 3.03 27.02 -18.12
N ALA A 28 2.19 28.04 -17.93
CA ALA A 28 1.21 28.07 -16.84
C ALA A 28 0.13 26.99 -17.00
N VAL A 29 -0.39 26.79 -18.22
CA VAL A 29 -1.36 25.73 -18.52
C VAL A 29 -0.75 24.34 -18.28
N LEU A 30 0.46 24.09 -18.77
CA LEU A 30 1.16 22.82 -18.59
C LEU A 30 1.46 22.56 -17.10
N ALA A 31 1.91 23.59 -16.37
CA ALA A 31 2.12 23.49 -14.93
C ALA A 31 0.81 23.18 -14.19
N GLY A 32 -0.32 23.80 -14.58
CA GLY A 32 -1.64 23.50 -14.02
C GLY A 32 -2.08 22.05 -14.25
N LEU A 33 -1.89 21.52 -15.47
CA LEU A 33 -2.18 20.11 -15.78
C LEU A 33 -1.31 19.15 -14.95
N LEU A 34 -0.03 19.47 -14.79
CA LEU A 34 0.90 18.67 -13.98
C LEU A 34 0.55 18.73 -12.49
N ILE A 35 0.21 19.90 -11.95
CA ILE A 35 -0.28 20.06 -10.57
C ILE A 35 -1.55 19.22 -10.36
N SER A 36 -2.52 19.30 -11.28
CA SER A 36 -3.77 18.53 -11.18
C SER A 36 -3.50 17.03 -11.17
N LYS A 37 -2.60 16.55 -12.05
CA LYS A 37 -2.16 15.15 -12.07
C LYS A 37 -1.49 14.76 -10.75
N THR A 38 -0.57 15.57 -10.23
CA THR A 38 0.14 15.26 -9.00
C THR A 38 -0.76 15.33 -7.76
N LEU A 39 -1.76 16.23 -7.73
CA LEU A 39 -2.79 16.24 -6.67
C LEU A 39 -3.62 14.96 -6.68
N LYS A 40 -3.96 14.44 -7.86
CA LYS A 40 -4.65 13.15 -8.01
C LYS A 40 -3.77 12.00 -7.50
N GLU A 41 -2.47 12.00 -7.84
CA GLU A 41 -1.51 11.00 -7.34
C GLU A 41 -1.31 11.08 -5.82
N ASP A 42 -1.27 12.27 -5.23
CA ASP A 42 -1.19 12.48 -3.76
C ASP A 42 -2.45 11.94 -3.05
N ALA A 43 -3.64 12.22 -3.60
CA ALA A 43 -4.89 11.69 -3.06
C ALA A 43 -4.92 10.15 -3.08
N ILE A 44 -4.54 9.54 -4.21
CA ILE A 44 -4.42 8.08 -4.35
C ILE A 44 -3.40 7.52 -3.36
N SER A 45 -2.25 8.18 -3.18
CA SER A 45 -1.22 7.75 -2.22
C SER A 45 -1.73 7.76 -0.77
N LYS A 46 -2.47 8.80 -0.37
CA LYS A 46 -3.07 8.91 0.97
C LYS A 46 -4.14 7.85 1.20
N GLU A 47 -5.00 7.61 0.22
CA GLU A 47 -6.00 6.54 0.26
C GLU A 47 -5.33 5.16 0.35
N SER A 48 -4.28 4.93 -0.44
CA SER A 48 -3.46 3.72 -0.41
C SER A 48 -2.81 3.49 0.96
N LEU A 49 -2.36 4.55 1.64
CA LEU A 49 -1.78 4.46 2.98
C LEU A 49 -2.82 4.08 4.04
N ALA A 50 -4.03 4.62 3.93
CA ALA A 50 -5.13 4.26 4.83
C ALA A 50 -5.51 2.78 4.65
N ILE A 51 -5.67 2.34 3.40
CA ILE A 51 -5.93 0.94 3.04
C ILE A 51 -4.78 0.03 3.52
N PHE A 52 -3.53 0.47 3.42
CA PHE A 52 -2.37 -0.27 3.92
C PHE A 52 -2.44 -0.51 5.43
N LYS A 53 -2.79 0.51 6.23
CA LYS A 53 -2.90 0.36 7.70
C LYS A 53 -3.94 -0.68 8.07
N THR A 54 -5.10 -0.65 7.42
CA THR A 54 -6.16 -1.64 7.64
C THR A 54 -5.67 -3.06 7.31
N HIS A 55 -4.96 -3.24 6.20
CA HIS A 55 -4.39 -4.56 5.85
C HIS A 55 -3.33 -5.06 6.82
N GLU A 56 -2.47 -4.17 7.32
CA GLU A 56 -1.47 -4.51 8.32
C GLU A 56 -2.12 -4.93 9.65
N ASP A 57 -3.17 -4.23 10.06
CA ASP A 57 -3.91 -4.57 11.28
C ASP A 57 -4.60 -5.94 11.17
N ILE A 58 -5.18 -6.26 10.01
CA ILE A 58 -5.72 -7.60 9.75
C ILE A 58 -4.62 -8.64 9.75
N ALA A 59 -3.46 -8.36 9.13
CA ALA A 59 -2.34 -9.29 9.14
C ALA A 59 -1.90 -9.62 10.57
N LYS A 60 -1.88 -8.65 11.49
CA LYS A 60 -1.60 -8.89 12.91
C LYS A 60 -2.67 -9.78 13.54
N VAL A 61 -3.96 -9.48 13.31
CA VAL A 61 -5.08 -10.28 13.85
C VAL A 61 -5.04 -11.71 13.33
N THR A 62 -4.88 -11.91 12.02
CA THR A 62 -4.79 -13.24 11.40
C THR A 62 -3.57 -14.02 11.92
N PHE A 63 -2.42 -13.37 12.08
CA PHE A 63 -1.25 -14.02 12.68
C PHE A 63 -1.53 -14.44 14.13
N ALA A 64 -2.11 -13.55 14.94
CA ALA A 64 -2.43 -13.86 16.33
C ALA A 64 -3.42 -15.02 16.45
N LEU A 65 -4.48 -15.03 15.65
CA LEU A 65 -5.46 -16.12 15.60
C LEU A 65 -4.85 -17.44 15.12
N GLY A 66 -4.00 -17.42 14.10
CA GLY A 66 -3.37 -18.66 13.63
C GLY A 66 -2.27 -19.17 14.56
N HIS A 67 -1.56 -18.29 15.27
CA HIS A 67 -0.67 -18.70 16.37
C HIS A 67 -1.47 -19.32 17.52
N GLU A 68 -2.59 -18.69 17.90
CA GLU A 68 -3.50 -19.23 18.90
C GLU A 68 -4.09 -20.58 18.48
N MET A 69 -4.42 -20.78 17.20
CA MET A 69 -4.86 -22.06 16.65
C MET A 69 -3.83 -23.15 16.91
N VAL A 70 -2.56 -22.92 16.51
CA VAL A 70 -1.48 -23.90 16.69
C VAL A 70 -1.26 -24.20 18.17
N SER A 71 -1.24 -23.18 19.04
CA SER A 71 -1.08 -23.36 20.48
C SER A 71 -2.28 -24.07 21.13
N THR A 72 -3.50 -23.82 20.67
CA THR A 72 -4.71 -24.48 21.18
C THR A 72 -4.71 -25.96 20.79
N VAL A 73 -4.34 -26.27 19.54
CA VAL A 73 -4.18 -27.66 19.07
C VAL A 73 -3.09 -28.39 19.86
N ASP A 74 -1.94 -27.74 20.08
CA ASP A 74 -0.85 -28.32 20.86
C ASP A 74 -1.27 -28.64 22.30
N TRP A 75 -2.04 -27.72 22.93
CA TRP A 75 -2.60 -27.93 24.26
C TRP A 75 -3.64 -29.05 24.31
N LEU A 76 -4.56 -29.12 23.34
CA LEU A 76 -5.55 -30.22 23.26
C LEU A 76 -4.88 -31.60 23.17
N LEU A 77 -3.69 -31.65 22.57
CA LEU A 77 -2.92 -32.87 22.32
C LEU A 77 -1.82 -33.15 23.36
N SER A 78 -1.68 -32.29 24.36
CA SER A 78 -0.66 -32.43 25.41
C SER A 78 -1.13 -33.36 26.53
N ASP A 79 -0.23 -34.18 27.08
CA ASP A 79 -0.54 -35.15 28.13
C ASP A 79 -0.98 -34.46 29.43
N SER A 80 -2.18 -34.78 29.92
CA SER A 80 -2.73 -34.24 31.18
C SER A 80 -2.12 -34.88 32.44
N SER A 81 -1.38 -35.97 32.28
CA SER A 81 -0.81 -36.77 33.37
C SER A 81 0.58 -36.32 33.82
N SER A 82 1.23 -35.43 33.07
CA SER A 82 2.55 -34.89 33.39
C SER A 82 2.44 -33.55 34.14
N GLY A 83 3.44 -33.22 34.97
CA GLY A 83 3.52 -31.89 35.61
C GLY A 83 3.58 -30.71 34.62
N GLU A 84 3.78 -31.02 33.33
CA GLU A 84 3.82 -30.08 32.20
C GLU A 84 2.41 -29.59 31.81
N ALA A 85 1.35 -30.31 32.17
CA ALA A 85 -0.04 -29.89 31.92
C ALA A 85 -0.34 -28.48 32.47
N SER A 86 0.26 -28.12 33.61
CA SER A 86 0.13 -26.78 34.21
C SER A 86 0.93 -25.70 33.48
N ALA A 87 2.01 -26.08 32.79
CA ALA A 87 2.85 -25.18 32.01
C ALA A 87 2.19 -24.89 30.65
N ASP A 88 1.61 -25.91 30.03
CA ASP A 88 0.88 -25.80 28.76
C ASP A 88 -0.36 -24.91 28.88
N GLU A 89 -1.13 -25.06 29.97
CA GLU A 89 -2.26 -24.16 30.26
C GLU A 89 -1.82 -22.70 30.45
N ARG A 90 -0.68 -22.48 31.12
CA ARG A 90 -0.11 -21.13 31.28
C ARG A 90 0.36 -20.55 29.94
N ALA A 91 0.98 -21.36 29.09
CA ALA A 91 1.42 -20.95 27.75
C ALA A 91 0.24 -20.62 26.84
N LEU A 92 -0.83 -21.43 26.88
CA LEU A 92 -2.06 -21.15 26.16
C LEU A 92 -2.73 -19.87 26.65
N ALA A 93 -2.87 -19.70 27.96
CA ALA A 93 -3.45 -18.49 28.54
C ALA A 93 -2.63 -17.23 28.18
N LEU A 94 -1.30 -17.34 28.13
CA LEU A 94 -0.44 -16.24 27.66
C LEU A 94 -0.68 -15.96 26.17
N THR A 95 -0.81 -16.99 25.34
CA THR A 95 -1.12 -16.85 23.92
C THR A 95 -2.46 -16.13 23.72
N TRP A 96 -3.50 -16.53 24.45
CA TRP A 96 -4.81 -15.87 24.40
C TRP A 96 -4.74 -14.39 24.82
N ARG A 97 -3.98 -14.07 25.86
CA ARG A 97 -3.74 -12.67 26.28
C ARG A 97 -3.04 -11.85 25.21
N VAL A 98 -2.06 -12.44 24.52
CA VAL A 98 -1.38 -11.78 23.40
C VAL A 98 -2.37 -11.52 22.26
N THR A 99 -3.20 -12.51 21.91
CA THR A 99 -4.26 -12.34 20.92
C THR A 99 -5.24 -11.25 21.33
N ASP A 100 -5.69 -11.21 22.58
CA ASP A 100 -6.59 -10.17 23.10
C ASP A 100 -5.96 -8.78 23.03
N GLY A 101 -4.66 -8.67 23.32
CA GLY A 101 -3.92 -7.44 23.14
C GLY A 101 -3.96 -6.96 21.69
N VAL A 102 -3.75 -7.85 20.72
CA VAL A 102 -3.86 -7.51 19.29
C VAL A 102 -5.29 -7.13 18.90
N LEU A 103 -6.30 -7.90 19.33
CA LEU A 103 -7.71 -7.63 19.06
C LEU A 103 -8.18 -6.30 19.66
N SER A 104 -7.64 -5.89 20.82
CA SER A 104 -7.96 -4.59 21.43
C SER A 104 -7.41 -3.39 20.65
N GLN A 105 -6.25 -3.57 20.00
CA GLN A 105 -5.59 -2.53 19.21
C GLN A 105 -6.15 -2.46 17.79
N SER A 106 -6.56 -3.60 17.25
CA SER A 106 -7.04 -3.78 15.88
C SER A 106 -8.32 -4.62 15.89
N PRO A 107 -9.45 -4.07 16.39
CA PRO A 107 -10.67 -4.85 16.58
C PRO A 107 -11.25 -5.28 15.22
N PRO A 108 -11.42 -6.60 15.00
CA PRO A 108 -12.21 -7.08 13.86
C PRO A 108 -13.71 -6.81 14.10
N ASP A 109 -14.55 -7.30 13.21
CA ASP A 109 -16.00 -7.23 13.37
C ASP A 109 -16.45 -7.87 14.70
N SER A 110 -17.50 -7.32 15.30
CA SER A 110 -18.03 -7.78 16.59
C SER A 110 -18.48 -9.25 16.56
N GLY A 111 -18.87 -9.76 15.38
CA GLY A 111 -19.23 -11.17 15.18
C GLY A 111 -18.04 -12.12 15.33
N THR A 112 -16.88 -11.76 14.79
CA THR A 112 -15.63 -12.53 14.97
C THR A 112 -15.20 -12.57 16.43
N ILE A 113 -15.25 -11.43 17.14
CA ILE A 113 -14.90 -11.37 18.57
C ILE A 113 -15.86 -12.24 19.41
N ALA A 114 -17.17 -12.14 19.14
CA ALA A 114 -18.17 -12.93 19.85
C ALA A 114 -17.98 -14.44 19.63
N ARG A 115 -17.76 -14.87 18.38
CA ARG A 115 -17.50 -16.29 18.06
C ARG A 115 -16.25 -16.82 18.75
N LEU A 116 -15.14 -16.08 18.74
CA LEU A 116 -13.91 -16.45 19.42
C LEU A 116 -14.12 -16.57 20.94
N THR A 117 -14.84 -15.62 21.52
CA THR A 117 -15.14 -15.62 22.97
C THR A 117 -15.95 -16.86 23.36
N VAL A 118 -16.99 -17.18 22.60
CA VAL A 118 -17.81 -18.38 22.82
C VAL A 118 -16.95 -19.63 22.70
N PHE A 119 -16.15 -19.76 21.64
CA PHE A 119 -15.29 -20.91 21.43
C PHE A 119 -14.31 -21.14 22.60
N ARG A 120 -13.62 -20.09 23.07
CA ARG A 120 -12.71 -20.20 24.23
C ARG A 120 -13.42 -20.57 25.53
N GLN A 121 -14.69 -20.20 25.68
CA GLN A 121 -15.49 -20.60 26.84
C GLN A 121 -15.91 -22.07 26.78
N THR A 122 -16.07 -22.62 25.57
CA THR A 122 -16.54 -24.00 25.33
C THR A 122 -15.42 -25.00 25.10
N VAL A 123 -14.22 -24.56 24.69
CA VAL A 123 -13.09 -25.46 24.41
C VAL A 123 -12.67 -26.19 25.70
N ARG A 124 -12.53 -27.51 25.61
CA ARG A 124 -12.14 -28.38 26.72
C ARG A 124 -11.11 -29.38 26.24
N ARG A 125 -10.06 -29.58 27.04
CA ARG A 125 -8.96 -30.50 26.73
C ARG A 125 -9.46 -31.89 26.37
N ASP A 126 -10.31 -32.47 27.21
CA ASP A 126 -10.81 -33.83 27.04
C ASP A 126 -12.12 -33.92 26.23
N GLY A 127 -12.57 -32.82 25.62
CA GLY A 127 -13.91 -32.75 25.00
C GLY A 127 -13.98 -32.06 23.65
N THR A 128 -12.90 -31.39 23.20
CA THR A 128 -12.86 -30.71 21.92
C THR A 128 -11.90 -31.43 20.97
N PRO A 129 -12.39 -31.97 19.83
CA PRO A 129 -11.53 -32.53 18.80
C PRO A 129 -10.54 -31.48 18.25
N PRO A 130 -9.23 -31.80 18.17
CA PRO A 130 -8.22 -30.90 17.59
C PRO A 130 -8.50 -30.47 16.15
N LEU A 131 -9.10 -31.34 15.33
CA LEU A 131 -9.54 -31.02 13.97
C LEU A 131 -10.69 -29.99 13.98
N GLU A 132 -11.61 -30.08 14.93
CA GLU A 132 -12.69 -29.10 15.09
C GLU A 132 -12.09 -27.73 15.46
N ALA A 133 -11.15 -27.68 16.40
CA ALA A 133 -10.45 -26.45 16.74
C ALA A 133 -9.72 -25.84 15.53
N THR A 134 -9.02 -26.66 14.75
CA THR A 134 -8.33 -26.20 13.52
C THR A 134 -9.30 -25.60 12.51
N SER A 135 -10.40 -26.31 12.22
CA SER A 135 -11.41 -25.84 11.27
C SER A 135 -12.10 -24.55 11.73
N PHE A 136 -12.34 -24.40 13.05
CA PHE A 136 -12.92 -23.19 13.63
C PHE A 136 -12.03 -21.96 13.36
N TYR A 137 -10.74 -22.04 13.70
CA TYR A 137 -9.82 -20.91 13.51
C TYR A 137 -9.57 -20.62 12.02
N LEU A 138 -9.49 -21.64 11.17
CA LEU A 138 -9.41 -21.44 9.73
C LEU A 138 -10.66 -20.74 9.19
N GLY A 139 -11.86 -21.12 9.65
CA GLY A 139 -13.10 -20.45 9.30
C GLY A 139 -13.15 -18.98 9.76
N LEU A 140 -12.63 -18.67 10.96
CA LEU A 140 -12.47 -17.29 11.43
C LEU A 140 -11.49 -16.51 10.55
N CYS A 141 -10.30 -17.07 10.28
CA CYS A 141 -9.30 -16.43 9.43
C CYS A 141 -9.83 -16.22 8.01
N GLU A 142 -10.57 -17.18 7.46
CA GLU A 142 -11.16 -17.05 6.14
C GLU A 142 -12.27 -15.98 6.11
N ALA A 143 -13.12 -15.90 7.13
CA ALA A 143 -14.10 -14.81 7.25
C ALA A 143 -13.41 -13.44 7.30
N LEU A 144 -12.32 -13.35 8.07
CA LEU A 144 -11.44 -12.17 8.15
C LEU A 144 -10.63 -11.90 6.89
N VAL A 145 -10.55 -12.82 5.93
CA VAL A 145 -9.86 -12.60 4.65
C VAL A 145 -10.89 -12.24 3.57
N ARG A 146 -12.02 -12.95 3.53
CA ARG A 146 -13.12 -12.73 2.59
C ARG A 146 -13.73 -11.33 2.70
N HIS A 147 -13.88 -10.81 3.92
CA HIS A 147 -14.43 -9.46 4.12
C HIS A 147 -13.55 -8.36 3.50
N PHE A 148 -12.27 -8.63 3.24
CA PHE A 148 -11.29 -7.63 2.77
C PHE A 148 -10.81 -7.87 1.33
N LEU A 149 -10.96 -9.10 0.83
CA LEU A 149 -10.72 -9.49 -0.55
C LEU A 149 -11.84 -9.10 -1.52
N LEU A 150 -12.83 -8.29 -1.12
CA LEU A 150 -13.89 -7.82 -2.02
C LEU A 150 -13.28 -7.29 -3.34
N PRO A 151 -13.58 -7.93 -4.49
CA PRO A 151 -12.84 -7.76 -5.74
C PRO A 151 -13.20 -6.48 -6.53
N ASP A 152 -14.06 -5.61 -6.00
CA ASP A 152 -14.74 -4.58 -6.80
C ASP A 152 -13.96 -3.28 -7.01
N SER A 153 -12.63 -3.33 -7.13
CA SER A 153 -11.85 -2.17 -7.56
C SER A 153 -10.68 -2.63 -8.45
N PRO A 154 -10.84 -2.58 -9.79
CA PRO A 154 -9.76 -2.88 -10.74
C PRO A 154 -8.56 -1.91 -10.64
N ASP A 155 -8.68 -0.84 -9.84
CA ASP A 155 -7.64 0.17 -9.61
C ASP A 155 -6.91 0.00 -8.25
N ARG A 156 -7.07 -1.14 -7.55
CA ARG A 156 -6.39 -1.32 -6.26
C ARG A 156 -4.87 -1.21 -6.42
N PRO A 157 -4.19 -0.45 -5.54
CA PRO A 157 -2.73 -0.40 -5.52
C PRO A 157 -2.16 -1.81 -5.34
N SER A 158 -1.14 -2.17 -6.11
CA SER A 158 -0.46 -3.48 -6.03
C SER A 158 0.04 -3.83 -4.62
N ALA A 159 0.26 -2.84 -3.75
CA ALA A 159 0.57 -3.03 -2.33
C ALA A 159 -0.59 -3.63 -1.51
N SER A 160 -1.85 -3.31 -1.86
CA SER A 160 -3.05 -3.84 -1.22
C SER A 160 -3.21 -5.32 -1.56
N LEU A 161 -3.06 -5.67 -2.85
CA LEU A 161 -3.06 -7.05 -3.32
C LEU A 161 -1.95 -7.88 -2.67
N ALA A 162 -0.75 -7.33 -2.52
CA ALA A 162 0.36 -8.00 -1.84
C ALA A 162 0.01 -8.42 -0.41
N HIS A 163 -0.59 -7.53 0.38
CA HIS A 163 -1.02 -7.89 1.74
C HIS A 163 -2.12 -8.93 1.73
N ALA A 164 -3.14 -8.73 0.89
CA ALA A 164 -4.27 -9.65 0.79
C ALA A 164 -3.82 -11.10 0.52
N LEU A 165 -2.90 -11.27 -0.44
CA LEU A 165 -2.29 -12.56 -0.73
C LEU A 165 -1.45 -13.06 0.44
N PHE A 166 -0.63 -12.20 1.05
CA PHE A 166 0.19 -12.58 2.21
C PHE A 166 -0.66 -13.06 3.39
N VAL A 167 -1.70 -12.32 3.77
CA VAL A 167 -2.60 -12.67 4.88
C VAL A 167 -3.27 -14.01 4.62
N ARG A 168 -3.76 -14.22 3.40
CA ARG A 168 -4.36 -15.51 3.01
C ARG A 168 -3.34 -16.64 3.07
N GLY A 169 -2.16 -16.45 2.50
CA GLY A 169 -1.09 -17.45 2.52
C GLY A 169 -0.65 -17.81 3.93
N MET A 170 -0.51 -16.81 4.81
CA MET A 170 -0.17 -16.99 6.21
C MET A 170 -1.24 -17.78 6.98
N ALA A 171 -2.53 -17.47 6.80
CA ALA A 171 -3.63 -18.21 7.42
C ALA A 171 -3.60 -19.69 7.02
N LEU A 172 -3.45 -19.97 5.72
CA LEU A 172 -3.38 -21.34 5.21
C LEU A 172 -2.14 -22.08 5.70
N ARG A 173 -0.98 -21.40 5.80
CA ARG A 173 0.24 -21.98 6.34
C ARG A 173 0.05 -22.38 7.81
N LEU A 174 -0.55 -21.50 8.62
CA LEU A 174 -0.85 -21.80 10.03
C LEU A 174 -1.81 -22.99 10.15
N GLY A 175 -2.79 -23.09 9.24
CA GLY A 175 -3.68 -24.26 9.15
C GLY A 175 -2.93 -25.55 8.85
N GLN A 176 -1.99 -25.51 7.91
CA GLN A 176 -1.11 -26.64 7.62
C GLN A 176 -0.30 -27.05 8.86
N LEU A 177 0.29 -26.09 9.58
CA LEU A 177 1.04 -26.37 10.81
C LEU A 177 0.14 -27.04 11.86
N ALA A 178 -1.07 -26.53 12.07
CA ALA A 178 -2.04 -27.11 13.00
C ALA A 178 -2.40 -28.56 12.62
N LEU A 179 -2.75 -28.82 11.35
CA LEU A 179 -3.05 -30.18 10.88
C LEU A 179 -1.86 -31.13 11.01
N GLY A 180 -0.64 -30.65 10.74
CA GLY A 180 0.56 -31.44 10.95
C GLY A 180 0.79 -31.78 12.43
N THR A 181 0.52 -30.84 13.34
CA THR A 181 0.59 -31.09 14.79
C THR A 181 -0.43 -32.14 15.23
N VAL A 182 -1.67 -32.08 14.71
CA VAL A 182 -2.67 -33.15 14.93
C VAL A 182 -2.11 -34.48 14.48
N TYR A 183 -1.61 -34.55 13.25
CA TYR A 183 -1.12 -35.80 12.68
C TYR A 183 0.03 -36.43 13.47
N VAL A 184 1.01 -35.65 13.95
CA VAL A 184 2.17 -36.21 14.65
C VAL A 184 1.90 -36.55 16.11
N ARG A 185 0.94 -35.86 16.76
CA ARG A 185 0.64 -36.04 18.18
C ARG A 185 -0.63 -36.85 18.48
N SER A 186 -1.49 -37.11 17.50
CA SER A 186 -2.73 -37.84 17.69
C SER A 186 -2.86 -39.02 16.73
N GLU A 187 -3.68 -40.01 17.07
CA GLU A 187 -4.04 -41.12 16.18
C GLU A 187 -5.19 -40.77 15.23
N GLU A 188 -5.61 -39.50 15.19
CA GLU A 188 -6.66 -39.06 14.27
C GLU A 188 -6.19 -39.09 12.81
N SER A 189 -7.07 -39.53 11.92
CA SER A 189 -6.78 -39.54 10.49
C SER A 189 -6.87 -38.12 9.91
N VAL A 190 -5.72 -37.49 9.68
CA VAL A 190 -5.64 -36.20 8.97
C VAL A 190 -5.74 -36.42 7.46
N ASN A 191 -6.50 -35.59 6.77
CA ASN A 191 -6.62 -35.64 5.32
C ASN A 191 -5.32 -35.14 4.66
N ALA A 192 -4.54 -36.06 4.10
CA ALA A 192 -3.27 -35.77 3.43
C ALA A 192 -3.43 -34.74 2.28
N THR A 193 -4.51 -34.85 1.51
CA THR A 193 -4.79 -33.92 0.39
C THR A 193 -5.05 -32.51 0.90
N GLU A 194 -5.74 -32.37 2.03
CA GLU A 194 -5.98 -31.08 2.66
C GLU A 194 -4.67 -30.47 3.17
N TYR A 195 -3.86 -31.26 3.89
CA TYR A 195 -2.56 -30.81 4.40
C TYR A 195 -1.63 -30.33 3.28
N VAL A 196 -1.45 -31.14 2.23
CA VAL A 196 -0.60 -30.81 1.08
C VAL A 196 -1.18 -29.62 0.30
N GLY A 197 -2.51 -29.58 0.14
CA GLY A 197 -3.20 -28.47 -0.52
C GLY A 197 -3.00 -27.12 0.19
N LEU A 198 -3.15 -27.09 1.52
CA LEU A 198 -2.86 -25.90 2.33
C LEU A 198 -1.40 -25.46 2.16
N GLY A 199 -0.46 -26.42 2.14
CA GLY A 199 0.96 -26.15 1.90
C GLY A 199 1.25 -25.51 0.55
N ALA A 200 0.74 -26.10 -0.53
CA ALA A 200 0.96 -25.60 -1.89
C ALA A 200 0.33 -24.21 -2.10
N ILE A 201 -0.94 -24.06 -1.73
CA ILE A 201 -1.68 -22.80 -1.92
C ILE A 201 -1.09 -21.69 -1.05
N SER A 202 -0.70 -21.99 0.20
CA SER A 202 -0.05 -21.00 1.06
C SER A 202 1.26 -20.50 0.48
N GLN A 203 2.10 -21.40 -0.05
CA GLN A 203 3.38 -21.04 -0.66
C GLN A 203 3.18 -20.14 -1.88
N GLU A 204 2.26 -20.50 -2.77
CA GLU A 204 1.94 -19.70 -3.95
C GLU A 204 1.52 -18.27 -3.58
N PHE A 205 0.63 -18.13 -2.59
CA PHE A 205 0.19 -16.82 -2.12
C PHE A 205 1.31 -15.99 -1.48
N LEU A 206 2.12 -16.61 -0.62
CA LEU A 206 3.26 -15.94 0.01
C LEU A 206 4.27 -15.48 -1.04
N GLU A 207 4.69 -16.37 -1.95
CA GLU A 207 5.62 -16.01 -3.02
C GLU A 207 5.07 -14.88 -3.90
N THR A 208 3.80 -14.95 -4.28
CA THR A 208 3.17 -13.93 -5.13
C THR A 208 3.11 -12.58 -4.41
N ALA A 209 2.81 -12.55 -3.11
CA ALA A 209 2.83 -11.34 -2.31
C ALA A 209 4.20 -10.64 -2.33
N PHE A 210 5.29 -11.40 -2.17
CA PHE A 210 6.65 -10.87 -2.20
C PHE A 210 7.14 -10.54 -3.62
N ARG A 211 6.61 -11.19 -4.66
CA ARG A 211 6.97 -10.91 -6.06
C ARG A 211 6.56 -9.52 -6.52
N LEU A 212 5.62 -8.87 -5.86
CA LEU A 212 5.13 -7.54 -6.22
C LEU A 212 6.14 -6.41 -5.94
N SER A 213 7.25 -6.68 -5.22
CA SER A 213 8.35 -5.74 -5.00
C SER A 213 9.72 -6.44 -5.06
N PRO A 214 10.70 -5.95 -5.85
CA PRO A 214 12.04 -6.56 -5.93
C PRO A 214 12.77 -6.63 -4.58
N ARG A 215 12.59 -5.63 -3.72
CA ARG A 215 13.18 -5.62 -2.37
C ARG A 215 12.52 -6.63 -1.45
N ALA A 216 11.20 -6.75 -1.52
CA ALA A 216 10.45 -7.74 -0.75
C ALA A 216 10.86 -9.15 -1.20
N ARG A 217 10.94 -9.40 -2.52
CA ARG A 217 11.42 -10.66 -3.10
C ARG A 217 12.83 -11.03 -2.62
N ALA A 218 13.77 -10.10 -2.62
CA ALA A 218 15.13 -10.35 -2.14
C ALA A 218 15.15 -10.73 -0.65
N ARG A 219 14.36 -10.06 0.19
CA ARG A 219 14.22 -10.41 1.61
C ARG A 219 13.57 -11.78 1.80
N TRP A 220 12.56 -12.11 1.00
CA TRP A 220 11.91 -13.42 1.04
C TRP A 220 12.88 -14.55 0.69
N ALA A 221 13.67 -14.39 -0.38
CA ALA A 221 14.70 -15.36 -0.75
C ALA A 221 15.70 -15.60 0.39
N GLN A 222 16.20 -14.53 1.01
CA GLN A 222 17.11 -14.63 2.17
C GLN A 222 16.48 -15.33 3.38
N LEU A 223 15.18 -15.13 3.61
CA LEU A 223 14.46 -15.78 4.70
C LEU A 223 14.27 -17.29 4.43
N GLN A 224 13.96 -17.66 3.19
CA GLN A 224 13.79 -19.04 2.75
C GLN A 224 15.12 -19.83 2.77
N GLU A 225 16.21 -19.25 2.26
CA GLU A 225 17.54 -19.88 2.29
C GLU A 225 18.02 -20.20 3.71
N ARG A 226 17.60 -19.39 4.70
CA ARG A 226 17.96 -19.60 6.10
C ARG A 226 17.12 -20.67 6.78
N ARG A 227 15.96 -21.03 6.24
CA ARG A 227 14.97 -21.93 6.86
C ARG A 227 14.22 -22.76 5.81
N PRO A 228 14.88 -23.78 5.23
CA PRO A 228 14.23 -24.67 4.29
C PRO A 228 13.14 -25.50 4.99
N SER A 229 11.97 -25.60 4.36
CA SER A 229 10.76 -26.25 4.91
C SER A 229 10.71 -27.76 4.64
N GLU A 230 11.82 -28.47 4.82
CA GLU A 230 11.98 -29.89 4.47
C GLU A 230 11.02 -30.77 5.27
N ALA A 231 10.93 -30.57 6.60
CA ALA A 231 10.07 -31.38 7.46
C ALA A 231 8.56 -31.24 7.14
N LEU A 232 8.13 -30.12 6.53
CA LEU A 232 6.75 -29.93 6.09
C LEU A 232 6.43 -30.76 4.84
N GLN A 233 7.41 -30.92 3.96
CA GLN A 233 7.28 -31.74 2.75
C GLN A 233 7.31 -33.23 3.12
N ASP A 234 8.31 -33.62 3.92
CA ASP A 234 8.47 -35.01 4.39
C ASP A 234 7.23 -35.52 5.12
N LEU A 235 6.61 -34.66 5.96
CA LEU A 235 5.38 -35.03 6.66
C LEU A 235 4.20 -35.23 5.69
N GLY A 236 4.09 -34.38 4.65
CA GLY A 236 3.08 -34.55 3.62
C GLY A 236 3.25 -35.85 2.83
N GLU A 237 4.49 -36.22 2.52
CA GLU A 237 4.81 -37.49 1.85
C GLU A 237 4.52 -38.70 2.74
N ASP A 238 4.82 -38.62 4.04
CA ASP A 238 4.46 -39.67 5.00
C ASP A 238 2.94 -39.85 5.11
N MET A 239 2.18 -38.75 5.20
CA MET A 239 0.70 -38.80 5.21
C MET A 239 0.14 -39.49 3.97
N VAL A 240 0.67 -39.17 2.77
CA VAL A 240 0.24 -39.77 1.51
C VAL A 240 0.65 -41.24 1.40
N SER A 241 1.80 -41.61 1.97
CA SER A 241 2.36 -42.97 1.91
C SER A 241 1.87 -43.91 3.03
N GLY A 242 0.93 -43.45 3.86
CA GLY A 242 0.25 -44.27 4.88
C GLY A 242 0.86 -44.19 6.28
N GLY A 243 1.69 -43.18 6.57
CA GLY A 243 2.09 -42.78 7.91
C GLY A 243 3.04 -43.70 8.65
N LYS A 244 4.01 -44.26 7.93
CA LYS A 244 4.98 -45.21 8.52
C LYS A 244 6.09 -44.52 9.30
N GLN A 245 6.36 -43.26 9.01
CA GLN A 245 7.46 -42.48 9.59
C GLN A 245 6.98 -41.41 10.58
N LYS A 246 5.67 -41.30 10.83
CA LYS A 246 5.03 -40.33 11.74
C LYS A 246 5.84 -40.07 13.02
N HIS A 247 6.18 -41.11 13.78
CA HIS A 247 6.91 -40.96 15.04
C HIS A 247 8.36 -40.50 14.86
N GLN A 248 8.99 -40.82 13.74
CA GLN A 248 10.36 -40.40 13.42
C GLN A 248 10.40 -38.93 12.98
N LEU A 249 9.38 -38.48 12.24
CA LEU A 249 9.27 -37.11 11.73
C LEU A 249 8.74 -36.12 12.78
N ALA A 250 7.95 -36.60 13.76
CA ALA A 250 7.34 -35.80 14.81
C ALA A 250 8.28 -34.78 15.49
N PRO A 251 9.46 -35.14 16.04
CA PRO A 251 10.32 -34.17 16.72
C PRO A 251 10.86 -33.09 15.78
N VAL A 252 11.22 -33.46 14.54
CA VAL A 252 11.74 -32.52 13.54
C VAL A 252 10.64 -31.55 13.12
N PHE A 253 9.44 -32.07 12.85
CA PHE A 253 8.28 -31.26 12.48
C PHE A 253 7.88 -30.27 13.59
N LEU A 254 7.83 -30.70 14.86
CA LEU A 254 7.43 -29.82 15.96
C LEU A 254 8.44 -28.67 16.21
N GLU A 255 9.73 -28.91 15.97
CA GLU A 255 10.72 -27.82 15.95
C GLU A 255 10.53 -26.92 14.72
N GLU A 256 10.24 -27.49 13.55
CA GLU A 256 9.94 -26.73 12.33
C GLU A 256 8.71 -25.83 12.51
N VAL A 257 7.67 -26.26 13.23
CA VAL A 257 6.50 -25.42 13.55
C VAL A 257 6.91 -24.10 14.22
N LYS A 258 7.78 -24.17 15.24
CA LYS A 258 8.30 -22.96 15.92
C LYS A 258 9.09 -22.08 14.96
N GLN A 259 9.88 -22.70 14.08
CA GLN A 259 10.66 -21.99 13.09
C GLN A 259 9.79 -21.28 12.04
N GLN A 260 8.73 -21.93 11.59
CA GLN A 260 7.78 -21.42 10.61
C GLN A 260 6.92 -20.28 11.19
N LEU A 261 6.51 -20.37 12.46
CA LEU A 261 5.85 -19.27 13.16
C LEU A 261 6.71 -18.00 13.19
N ALA A 262 8.00 -18.15 13.53
CA ALA A 262 8.95 -17.04 13.51
C ALA A 262 9.22 -16.52 12.08
N LEU A 263 9.30 -17.42 11.09
CA LEU A 263 9.46 -17.06 9.68
C LEU A 263 8.29 -16.21 9.18
N LEU A 264 7.05 -16.60 9.48
CA LEU A 264 5.85 -15.86 9.11
C LEU A 264 5.80 -14.48 9.76
N LEU A 265 6.22 -14.36 11.03
CA LEU A 265 6.31 -13.07 11.72
C LEU A 265 7.35 -12.15 11.05
N LEU A 266 8.54 -12.67 10.76
CA LEU A 266 9.60 -11.93 10.05
C LEU A 266 9.17 -11.55 8.63
N ALA A 267 8.47 -12.44 7.93
CA ALA A 267 7.93 -12.19 6.61
C ALA A 267 6.90 -11.04 6.64
N ARG A 268 5.99 -11.03 7.63
CA ARG A 268 5.03 -9.92 7.82
C ARG A 268 5.76 -8.59 7.97
N GLU A 269 6.74 -8.52 8.87
CA GLU A 269 7.53 -7.30 9.10
C GLU A 269 8.32 -6.86 7.85
N ALA A 270 8.92 -7.82 7.14
CA ALA A 270 9.68 -7.56 5.92
C ALA A 270 8.79 -7.01 4.80
N LEU A 271 7.58 -7.55 4.65
CA LEU A 271 6.59 -7.11 3.67
C LEU A 271 6.03 -5.73 4.05
N GLY A 272 5.57 -5.58 5.29
CA GLY A 272 5.02 -4.34 5.83
C GLY A 272 6.00 -3.17 5.71
N SER A 273 7.26 -3.36 6.11
CA SER A 273 8.30 -2.33 5.97
C SER A 273 8.63 -2.00 4.50
N SER A 274 8.64 -2.99 3.61
CA SER A 274 8.90 -2.78 2.18
C SER A 274 7.78 -1.98 1.50
N LEU A 275 6.54 -2.27 1.87
CA LEU A 275 5.35 -1.63 1.33
C LEU A 275 5.15 -0.23 1.93
N HIS A 276 5.40 -0.05 3.23
CA HIS A 276 5.41 1.27 3.86
C HIS A 276 6.45 2.20 3.20
N ALA A 277 7.69 1.72 3.03
CA ALA A 277 8.74 2.47 2.35
C ALA A 277 8.44 2.74 0.87
N TRP A 278 7.55 1.96 0.24
CA TRP A 278 7.08 2.24 -1.12
C TRP A 278 6.08 3.39 -1.12
N VAL A 279 5.08 3.35 -0.24
CA VAL A 279 4.06 4.41 -0.10
C VAL A 279 4.71 5.74 0.30
N GLU A 280 5.63 5.75 1.27
CA GLU A 280 6.35 6.98 1.67
C GLU A 280 7.14 7.61 0.52
N ARG A 281 7.75 6.80 -0.35
CA ARG A 281 8.50 7.30 -1.51
C ARG A 281 7.57 7.92 -2.54
N GLY A 282 6.39 7.33 -2.75
CA GLY A 282 5.35 7.90 -3.61
C GLY A 282 4.90 9.27 -3.11
N ASP A 283 4.59 9.38 -1.82
CA ASP A 283 4.17 10.63 -1.18
C ASP A 283 5.25 11.73 -1.24
N ARG A 284 6.52 11.41 -0.92
CA ARG A 284 7.63 12.37 -1.07
C ARG A 284 7.82 12.84 -2.50
N GLY A 285 7.69 11.94 -3.48
CA GLY A 285 7.78 12.27 -4.91
C GLY A 285 6.66 13.21 -5.35
N ALA A 286 5.42 12.93 -4.94
CA ALA A 286 4.27 13.77 -5.24
C ALA A 286 4.40 15.17 -4.62
N ARG A 287 4.84 15.27 -3.36
CA ARG A 287 5.09 16.57 -2.70
C ARG A 287 6.17 17.39 -3.40
N ALA A 288 7.27 16.75 -3.81
CA ALA A 288 8.35 17.43 -4.52
C ALA A 288 7.89 17.93 -5.90
N ALA A 289 7.13 17.11 -6.64
CA ALA A 289 6.56 17.50 -7.93
C ALA A 289 5.52 18.63 -7.79
N LEU A 290 4.66 18.60 -6.77
CA LEU A 290 3.72 19.70 -6.46
C LEU A 290 4.44 21.00 -6.15
N ALA A 291 5.48 20.95 -5.32
CA ALA A 291 6.26 22.14 -4.98
C ALA A 291 6.95 22.73 -6.23
N PHE A 292 7.53 21.89 -7.07
CA PHE A 292 8.18 22.32 -8.31
C PHE A 292 7.18 22.92 -9.30
N HIS A 293 6.11 22.20 -9.65
CA HIS A 293 5.12 22.68 -10.61
C HIS A 293 4.34 23.88 -10.08
N GLY A 294 4.05 23.92 -8.76
CA GLY A 294 3.45 25.07 -8.09
C GLY A 294 4.33 26.32 -8.14
N SER A 295 5.64 26.17 -7.95
CA SER A 295 6.59 27.28 -8.10
C SER A 295 6.62 27.82 -9.53
N VAL A 296 6.69 26.93 -10.53
CA VAL A 296 6.64 27.31 -11.95
C VAL A 296 5.34 28.04 -12.29
N ALA A 297 4.19 27.52 -11.84
CA ALA A 297 2.89 28.15 -12.05
C ALA A 297 2.81 29.52 -11.37
N GLY A 298 3.30 29.65 -10.14
CA GLY A 298 3.33 30.91 -9.40
C GLY A 298 4.16 31.98 -10.09
N VAL A 299 5.36 31.64 -10.57
CA VAL A 299 6.23 32.56 -11.32
C VAL A 299 5.57 32.98 -12.64
N ALA A 300 4.98 32.04 -13.38
CA ALA A 300 4.29 32.34 -14.63
C ALA A 300 3.08 33.27 -14.41
N LEU A 301 2.30 33.04 -13.34
CA LEU A 301 1.12 33.85 -13.00
C LEU A 301 1.52 35.25 -12.52
N ALA A 302 2.59 35.37 -11.72
CA ALA A 302 3.16 36.67 -11.34
C ALA A 302 3.65 37.46 -12.55
N ALA A 303 4.29 36.80 -13.52
CA ALA A 303 4.73 37.44 -14.77
C ALA A 303 3.53 37.94 -15.59
N VAL A 304 2.46 37.15 -15.71
CA VAL A 304 1.22 37.56 -16.39
C VAL A 304 0.58 38.77 -15.69
N LEU A 305 0.47 38.74 -14.36
CA LEU A 305 -0.09 39.85 -13.58
C LEU A 305 0.72 41.14 -13.72
N LEU A 306 2.06 41.05 -13.66
CA LEU A 306 2.95 42.19 -13.89
C LEU A 306 2.77 42.78 -15.29
N CYS A 307 2.69 41.93 -16.32
CA CYS A 307 2.42 42.37 -17.69
C CYS A 307 1.06 43.08 -17.80
N LEU A 308 0.01 42.53 -17.19
CA LEU A 308 -1.32 43.15 -17.19
C LEU A 308 -1.35 44.49 -16.45
N LEU A 309 -0.64 44.60 -15.31
CA LEU A 309 -0.52 45.86 -14.57
C LEU A 309 0.20 46.94 -15.38
N VAL A 310 1.32 46.60 -16.02
CA VAL A 310 2.07 47.53 -16.87
C VAL A 310 1.21 48.02 -18.05
N VAL A 311 0.47 47.11 -18.70
CA VAL A 311 -0.47 47.46 -19.78
C VAL A 311 -1.61 48.34 -19.27
N GLY A 312 -2.21 48.00 -18.13
CA GLY A 312 -3.29 48.77 -17.51
C GLY A 312 -2.87 50.18 -17.10
N CYS A 313 -1.68 50.33 -16.53
CA CYS A 313 -1.08 51.63 -16.22
C CYS A 313 -0.79 52.45 -17.49
N SER A 314 -0.29 51.81 -18.54
CA SER A 314 -0.01 52.47 -19.82
C SER A 314 -1.29 52.98 -20.50
N LEU A 315 -2.37 52.18 -20.47
CA LEU A 315 -3.68 52.56 -21.00
C LEU A 315 -4.33 53.70 -20.20
N ARG A 316 -4.20 53.71 -18.87
CA ARG A 316 -4.66 54.83 -18.02
C ARG A 316 -3.90 56.13 -18.30
N GLY A 317 -2.59 56.05 -18.54
CA GLY A 317 -1.77 57.23 -18.91
C GLY A 317 -2.07 57.78 -20.31
N LEU A 318 -2.56 56.94 -21.23
CA LEU A 318 -3.08 57.37 -22.53
C LEU A 318 -4.47 58.03 -22.40
N GLY A 319 -5.35 57.48 -21.56
CA GLY A 319 -6.66 58.06 -21.27
C GLY A 319 -6.59 59.46 -20.62
N SER A 320 -5.60 59.70 -19.74
CA SER A 320 -5.42 61.02 -19.12
C SER A 320 -4.79 62.08 -20.03
N ARG A 321 -4.17 61.68 -21.14
CA ARG A 321 -3.61 62.62 -22.15
C ARG A 321 -4.62 63.08 -23.19
N VAL A 322 -5.76 62.40 -23.31
CA VAL A 322 -6.84 62.74 -24.27
C VAL A 322 -7.81 63.79 -23.69
N SER A 323 -7.75 64.09 -22.39
CA SER A 323 -8.57 65.10 -21.73
C SER A 323 -7.81 66.43 -21.46
N GLY A 324 -7.15 66.98 -22.47
CA GLY A 324 -6.64 68.36 -22.47
C GLY A 324 -7.51 69.24 -23.38
N PRO A 325 -7.69 70.55 -23.09
CA PRO A 325 -8.69 71.38 -23.78
C PRO A 325 -8.32 71.63 -25.26
N PRO A 326 -9.31 71.91 -26.14
CA PRO A 326 -9.08 72.07 -27.56
C PRO A 326 -8.61 73.50 -27.87
N ASP A 327 -7.34 73.67 -28.23
CA ASP A 327 -6.84 74.95 -28.71
C ASP A 327 -6.59 74.94 -30.23
N LEU A 328 -7.39 75.81 -30.89
CA LEU A 328 -7.15 76.59 -32.10
C LEU A 328 -6.68 75.89 -33.39
N ALA A 329 -7.61 75.87 -34.36
CA ALA A 329 -7.36 75.65 -35.77
C ALA A 329 -6.46 76.75 -36.38
N PRO A 330 -5.50 76.43 -37.27
CA PRO A 330 -4.85 77.43 -38.09
C PRO A 330 -5.66 77.69 -39.38
N ILE A 331 -5.88 78.97 -39.60
CA ILE A 331 -6.52 79.62 -40.74
C ILE A 331 -5.76 79.31 -42.05
N LEU A 332 -6.50 78.95 -43.11
CA LEU A 332 -6.00 78.86 -44.48
C LEU A 332 -5.65 80.27 -45.01
N VAL A 333 -4.41 80.46 -45.47
CA VAL A 333 -4.00 81.57 -46.35
C VAL A 333 -3.33 80.97 -47.60
N PRO A 334 -3.66 81.41 -48.84
CA PRO A 334 -3.29 80.74 -50.09
C PRO A 334 -1.89 81.15 -50.60
N PRO A 335 -1.29 80.40 -51.56
CA PRO A 335 0.08 80.63 -52.00
C PRO A 335 0.17 81.75 -53.04
N GLU A 336 1.09 82.69 -52.83
CA GLU A 336 1.49 83.67 -53.85
C GLU A 336 2.58 83.11 -54.77
N LYS A 337 2.48 83.55 -56.03
CA LYS A 337 3.14 83.06 -57.23
C LYS A 337 4.66 83.29 -57.20
N SER A 338 5.44 82.27 -57.57
CA SER A 338 6.81 82.45 -58.05
C SER A 338 6.83 82.49 -59.58
N HIS A 339 7.25 83.64 -60.11
CA HIS A 339 7.68 83.78 -61.49
C HIS A 339 9.02 83.05 -61.69
N CYS A 340 9.09 82.16 -62.69
CA CYS A 340 10.35 81.76 -63.31
C CYS A 340 10.47 82.46 -64.66
N TYR A 341 11.60 83.12 -64.88
CA TYR A 341 12.05 83.59 -66.19
C TYR A 341 12.52 82.40 -67.03
N MET A 342 11.92 82.21 -68.20
CA MET A 342 12.58 82.27 -69.52
C MET A 342 11.53 82.60 -70.57
#